data_AF-A0A8J2FB46-F1
#
_entry.id   AF-A0A8J2FB46-F1
#
_cell.length_a   1.000
_cell.length_b   1.000
_cell.length_c   1.000
_cell.angle_alpha   90.00
_cell.angle_beta   90.00
_cell.angle_gamma   90.00
#
_symmetry.space_group_name_H-M   'P 1'
#
loop_
_entity.id
_entity.type
_entity.pdbx_description
1 polymer ?
#
loop_
_entity_poly.entity_id
_entity_poly.type
_entity_poly.pdbx_seq_one_letter_code
_entity_poly.pdbx_strand_id
1 'polypeptide(L)'
;QLTDWPVQDFCPSGKLLADLGPAGTAQSEIDAIVAWYGFDPLPHSRDIEEEVEQILQEKRTWTEADGDLKRIDFTKDLEVFCIDPETAKDLDDAISVVVHANADEQ
;
A
#
# COMPACT_ATOMS: atom_id res chain seq x y z
N GLN A 1 -0.18 -26.90 -2.46
CA GLN A 1 1.11 -27.01 -1.73
C GLN A 1 1.61 -28.45 -1.81
N LEU A 2 2.85 -28.67 -2.23
CA LEU A 2 3.46 -30.02 -2.18
C LEU A 2 3.75 -30.39 -0.72
N THR A 3 3.44 -31.62 -0.33
CA THR A 3 3.58 -32.08 1.06
C THR A 3 4.62 -33.18 1.23
N ASP A 4 4.71 -34.10 0.26
CA ASP A 4 5.69 -35.20 0.27
C ASP A 4 5.96 -35.69 -1.15
N TRP A 5 7.16 -36.20 -1.41
CA TRP A 5 7.52 -36.86 -2.66
C TRP A 5 8.45 -38.04 -2.40
N PRO A 6 7.90 -39.23 -2.10
CA PRO A 6 8.70 -40.43 -1.91
C PRO A 6 9.49 -40.81 -3.16
N VAL A 7 10.73 -41.29 -2.99
CA VAL A 7 11.61 -41.67 -4.11
C VAL A 7 11.03 -42.77 -5.00
N GLN A 8 10.14 -43.61 -4.43
CA GLN A 8 9.50 -44.70 -5.17
C GLN A 8 8.26 -44.26 -5.95
N ASP A 9 7.79 -43.02 -5.73
CA ASP A 9 6.58 -42.50 -6.34
C ASP A 9 6.91 -41.58 -7.51
N PHE A 10 6.18 -41.76 -8.61
CA PHE A 10 6.34 -40.94 -9.81
C PHE A 10 5.78 -39.53 -9.63
N CYS A 11 4.80 -39.34 -8.75
CA CYS A 11 4.13 -38.07 -8.49
C CYS A 11 4.20 -37.69 -7.01
N PRO A 12 4.40 -36.40 -6.68
CA PRO A 12 4.32 -35.94 -5.30
C PRO A 12 2.88 -35.93 -4.79
N SER A 13 2.75 -35.99 -3.46
CA SER A 13 1.53 -35.65 -2.75
C SER A 13 1.44 -34.14 -2.50
N GLY A 14 0.22 -33.62 -2.43
CA GLY A 14 -0.02 -32.22 -2.12
C GLY A 14 -1.39 -31.95 -1.53
N LYS A 15 -1.52 -30.76 -0.95
CA LYS A 15 -2.75 -30.24 -0.37
C LYS A 15 -3.30 -29.09 -1.23
N LEU A 16 -4.61 -29.13 -1.49
CA LEU A 16 -5.35 -27.99 -2.05
C LEU A 16 -5.41 -26.88 -1.01
N LEU A 17 -4.96 -25.69 -1.39
CA LEU A 17 -4.96 -24.51 -0.50
C LEU A 17 -6.20 -23.65 -0.71
N ALA A 18 -6.57 -23.40 -1.97
CA ALA A 18 -7.70 -22.58 -2.34
C ALA A 18 -8.21 -22.97 -3.74
N ASP A 19 -9.48 -22.69 -4.01
CA ASP A 19 -10.07 -22.66 -5.35
C ASP A 19 -10.14 -21.19 -5.79
N LEU A 20 -9.49 -20.85 -6.90
CA LEU A 20 -9.41 -19.48 -7.42
C LEU A 20 -10.55 -19.16 -8.42
N GLY A 21 -11.42 -20.13 -8.70
CA GLY A 21 -12.54 -19.98 -9.61
C GLY A 21 -12.24 -20.39 -11.06
N PRO A 22 -13.18 -20.09 -11.99
CA PRO A 22 -13.08 -20.56 -13.38
C PRO A 22 -11.95 -19.88 -14.15
N ALA A 23 -11.17 -20.69 -14.86
CA ALA A 23 -10.12 -20.22 -15.76
C ALA A 23 -10.67 -19.28 -16.84
N GLY A 24 -9.89 -18.26 -17.20
CA GLY A 24 -10.25 -17.24 -18.19
C GLY A 24 -11.12 -16.10 -17.66
N THR A 25 -11.55 -16.12 -16.39
CA THR A 25 -12.17 -14.94 -15.76
C THR A 25 -11.08 -14.00 -15.26
N ALA A 26 -11.28 -12.68 -15.43
CA ALA A 26 -10.26 -11.69 -15.06
C ALA A 26 -9.83 -11.81 -13.58
N GLN A 27 -10.79 -12.06 -12.68
CA GLN A 27 -10.50 -12.22 -11.25
C GLN A 27 -9.63 -13.45 -10.98
N SER A 28 -9.99 -14.62 -11.51
CA SER A 28 -9.21 -15.85 -11.29
C SER A 28 -7.80 -15.76 -11.87
N GLU A 29 -7.62 -15.09 -13.02
CA GLU A 29 -6.29 -14.88 -13.61
C GLU A 29 -5.44 -13.92 -12.75
N ILE A 30 -6.03 -12.85 -12.22
CA ILE A 30 -5.34 -11.93 -11.29
C ILE A 30 -4.92 -12.68 -10.03
N ASP A 31 -5.83 -13.43 -9.41
CA ASP A 31 -5.56 -14.17 -8.17
C ASP A 31 -4.50 -15.26 -8.39
N ALA A 32 -4.49 -15.90 -9.57
CA ALA A 32 -3.47 -16.88 -9.94
C ALA A 32 -2.08 -16.23 -10.07
N ILE A 33 -1.98 -15.03 -10.67
CA ILE A 33 -0.73 -14.27 -10.77
C ILE A 33 -0.22 -13.89 -9.37
N VAL A 34 -1.09 -13.32 -8.54
CA VAL A 34 -0.77 -12.93 -7.15
C VAL A 34 -0.22 -14.13 -6.37
N ALA A 35 -0.93 -15.25 -6.40
CA ALA A 35 -0.53 -16.48 -5.71
C ALA A 35 0.79 -17.06 -6.25
N TRP A 36 1.00 -16.98 -7.58
CA TRP A 36 2.22 -17.49 -8.21
C TRP A 36 3.47 -16.71 -7.78
N TYR A 37 3.37 -15.39 -7.69
CA TYR A 37 4.48 -14.53 -7.24
C TYR A 37 4.62 -14.45 -5.73
N GLY A 38 3.73 -15.12 -4.98
CA GLY A 38 3.77 -15.14 -3.52
C GLY A 38 3.42 -13.79 -2.89
N PHE A 39 2.67 -12.94 -3.60
CA PHE A 39 2.02 -11.80 -2.98
C PHE A 39 0.92 -12.33 -2.07
N ASP A 40 0.80 -11.76 -0.87
CA ASP A 40 -0.24 -12.12 0.07
C ASP A 40 -1.46 -11.19 -0.15
N PRO A 41 -2.54 -11.64 -0.80
CA PRO A 41 -3.74 -10.84 -0.96
C PRO A 41 -4.59 -10.84 0.32
N LEU A 42 -4.13 -11.51 1.39
CA LEU A 42 -4.91 -11.61 2.60
C LEU A 42 -5.19 -10.22 3.18
N PRO A 43 -6.39 -10.03 3.76
CA PRO A 43 -6.68 -8.83 4.53
C PRO A 43 -5.64 -8.64 5.63
N HIS A 44 -5.46 -7.39 6.04
CA HIS A 44 -4.62 -7.05 7.18
C HIS A 44 -5.05 -7.86 8.41
N SER A 45 -4.16 -8.02 9.40
CA SER A 45 -4.53 -8.73 10.63
C SER A 45 -5.73 -8.07 11.30
N ARG A 46 -6.56 -8.87 11.99
CA ARG A 46 -7.77 -8.36 12.66
C ARG A 46 -7.45 -7.24 13.64
N ASP A 47 -6.31 -7.31 14.32
CA ASP A 47 -5.86 -6.26 15.24
C ASP A 47 -5.68 -4.90 14.52
N ILE A 48 -5.14 -4.91 13.28
CA ILE A 48 -4.99 -3.70 12.47
C ILE A 48 -6.35 -3.19 12.00
N GLU A 49 -7.22 -4.08 11.53
CA GLU A 49 -8.56 -3.72 11.08
C GLU A 49 -9.40 -3.12 12.23
N GLU A 50 -9.32 -3.69 13.43
CA GLU A 50 -10.01 -3.19 14.62
C GLU A 50 -9.47 -1.83 15.08
N GLU A 51 -8.15 -1.60 15.02
CA GLU A 51 -7.56 -0.30 15.34
C GLU A 51 -8.03 0.80 14.37
N VAL A 52 -8.00 0.50 13.06
CA VAL A 52 -8.46 1.43 12.03
C VAL A 52 -9.95 1.72 12.19
N GLU A 53 -10.78 0.71 12.42
CA GLU A 53 -12.21 0.86 12.62
C GLU A 53 -12.52 1.73 13.86
N GLN A 54 -11.79 1.56 14.96
CA GLN A 54 -11.94 2.42 16.14
C GLN A 54 -11.63 3.89 15.83
N ILE A 55 -10.55 4.18 15.10
CA ILE A 55 -10.19 5.54 14.69
C ILE A 55 -11.31 6.17 13.84
N LEU A 56 -11.87 5.40 12.90
CA LEU A 56 -12.96 5.84 12.03
C LEU A 56 -14.27 6.07 12.80
N GLN A 57 -14.62 5.18 13.72
CA GLN A 57 -15.84 5.27 14.54
C GLN A 57 -15.83 6.46 15.48
N GLU A 58 -14.68 6.75 16.09
CA GLU A 58 -14.53 7.91 16.96
C GLU A 58 -14.60 9.24 16.19
N LYS A 59 -14.66 9.19 14.85
CA LYS A 59 -14.61 10.37 13.95
C LYS A 59 -13.51 11.33 14.36
N ARG A 60 -12.39 10.80 14.86
CA ARG A 60 -11.23 11.63 15.17
C ARG A 60 -10.70 12.13 13.85
N THR A 61 -11.11 13.33 13.46
CA THR A 61 -10.37 14.09 12.48
C THR A 61 -9.00 14.29 13.09
N TRP A 62 -7.99 13.63 12.51
CA TRP A 62 -6.62 13.91 12.91
C TRP A 62 -6.38 15.39 12.67
N THR A 63 -5.98 16.06 13.74
CA THR A 63 -5.51 17.45 13.69
C THR A 63 -4.06 17.42 14.10
N GLU A 64 -3.27 18.34 13.55
CA GLU A 64 -1.91 18.51 14.05
C GLU A 64 -2.00 18.80 15.54
N ALA A 65 -1.36 17.94 16.35
CA ALA A 65 -1.32 18.13 17.78
C ALA A 65 -0.62 19.47 18.07
N ASP A 66 -1.24 20.30 18.91
CA ASP A 66 -0.60 21.48 19.48
C ASP A 66 0.55 21.02 20.40
N GLY A 67 1.74 20.79 19.84
CA GLY A 67 2.98 20.65 20.62
C GLY A 67 3.96 19.54 20.20
N ASP A 68 5.24 19.86 20.44
CA ASP A 68 6.43 19.00 20.51
C ASP A 68 7.00 18.31 19.27
N LEU A 69 6.36 18.47 18.11
CA LEU A 69 7.04 18.15 16.87
C LEU A 69 7.91 19.37 16.51
N LYS A 70 9.24 19.24 16.58
CA LYS A 70 10.22 20.26 16.12
C LYS A 70 10.17 20.44 14.59
N ARG A 71 8.96 20.61 14.04
CA ARG A 71 8.65 20.80 12.63
C ARG A 71 8.81 22.28 12.29
N ILE A 72 9.31 22.53 11.09
CA ILE A 72 9.36 23.87 10.50
C ILE A 72 8.09 24.03 9.69
N ASP A 73 7.31 25.08 9.98
CA ASP A 73 6.07 25.39 9.27
C ASP A 73 6.40 26.12 7.95
N PHE A 74 6.20 25.46 6.82
CA PHE A 74 6.32 26.04 5.47
C PHE A 74 4.95 26.35 4.84
N THR A 75 3.85 26.00 5.51
CA THR A 75 2.49 26.03 4.92
C THR A 75 2.01 27.44 4.57
N LYS A 76 2.64 28.47 5.15
CA LYS A 76 2.32 29.88 4.93
C LYS A 76 3.28 30.59 3.98
N ASP A 77 4.46 30.02 3.77
CA ASP A 77 5.57 30.68 3.08
C ASP A 77 5.79 30.16 1.66
N LEU A 78 5.39 28.91 1.39
CA LEU A 78 5.61 28.23 0.12
C LEU A 78 4.31 27.79 -0.54
N GLU A 79 4.24 27.97 -1.86
CA GLU A 79 3.23 27.30 -2.68
C GLU A 79 3.67 25.86 -2.91
N VAL A 80 2.89 24.90 -2.39
CA VAL A 80 3.19 23.47 -2.44
C VAL A 80 2.09 22.74 -3.23
N PHE A 81 2.47 21.86 -4.14
CA PHE A 81 1.55 21.06 -4.95
C PHE A 81 2.11 19.65 -5.23
N CYS A 82 1.21 18.72 -5.57
CA CYS A 82 1.54 17.36 -6.00
C CYS A 82 1.26 17.22 -7.51
N ILE A 83 1.97 16.33 -8.20
CA ILE A 83 1.76 16.05 -9.63
C ILE A 83 1.58 14.54 -9.81
N ASP A 84 0.32 14.13 -9.86
CA ASP A 84 -0.06 12.71 -9.86
C ASP A 84 -1.07 12.39 -10.97
N PRO A 85 -1.20 11.10 -11.36
CA PRO A 85 -2.29 10.65 -12.24
C PRO A 85 -3.67 11.00 -11.67
N GLU A 86 -4.66 11.17 -12.55
CA GLU A 86 -6.05 11.51 -12.16
C GLU A 86 -6.67 10.51 -11.16
N THR A 87 -6.23 9.25 -11.18
CA THR A 87 -6.75 8.19 -10.33
C THR A 87 -5.91 7.89 -9.10
N ALA A 88 -4.90 8.72 -8.78
CA ALA A 88 -4.08 8.55 -7.59
C ALA A 88 -4.94 8.65 -6.31
N LYS A 89 -4.67 7.80 -5.33
CA LYS A 89 -5.40 7.77 -4.03
C LYS A 89 -4.49 8.11 -2.86
N ASP A 90 -3.20 8.05 -3.09
CA ASP A 90 -2.07 8.20 -2.20
C ASP A 90 -1.15 9.27 -2.80
N LEU A 91 -1.05 10.43 -2.14
CA LEU A 91 -0.21 11.56 -2.56
C LEU A 91 0.97 11.68 -1.59
N ASP A 92 2.06 10.98 -1.90
CA ASP A 92 3.18 10.81 -0.98
C ASP A 92 4.25 11.91 -1.12
N ASP A 93 4.36 12.53 -2.29
CA ASP A 93 5.32 13.59 -2.58
C ASP A 93 4.65 14.95 -2.79
N ALA A 94 5.44 16.01 -2.63
CA ALA A 94 5.00 17.38 -2.82
C ALA A 94 6.18 18.27 -3.23
N ILE A 95 5.92 19.25 -4.07
CA ILE A 95 6.95 20.12 -4.66
C ILE A 95 6.56 21.58 -4.45
N SER A 96 7.57 22.42 -4.21
CA SER A 96 7.48 23.88 -4.27
C SER A 96 8.64 24.44 -5.10
N VAL A 97 8.43 25.59 -5.76
CA VAL A 97 9.45 26.26 -6.57
C VAL A 97 9.51 27.72 -6.18
N VAL A 98 10.70 28.20 -5.79
CA VAL A 98 10.95 29.60 -5.42
C VAL A 98 12.10 30.13 -6.26
N VAL A 99 11.88 31.25 -6.93
CA VAL A 99 12.94 31.96 -7.66
C VAL A 99 13.64 32.90 -6.68
N HIS A 100 14.95 32.69 -6.47
CA HIS A 100 15.77 33.56 -5.64
C HIS A 100 16.56 34.55 -6.51
N ALA A 101 16.75 35.77 -6.00
CA ALA A 101 17.38 36.88 -6.74
C ALA A 101 18.88 36.68 -7.07
N ASN A 102 19.56 35.70 -6.46
CA ASN A 102 21.00 35.47 -6.61
C ASN A 102 21.33 34.27 -7.53
N ALA A 103 20.46 33.95 -8.49
CA ALA A 103 20.59 32.71 -9.26
C ALA A 103 21.75 32.67 -10.29
N ASP A 104 22.51 33.75 -10.50
CA ASP A 104 23.57 33.84 -11.54
C ASP A 104 24.94 34.33 -11.00
N GLU A 105 25.42 33.83 -9.86
CA GLU A 105 26.84 33.92 -9.50
C GLU A 105 27.40 32.57 -9.03
N GLN A 106 27.47 31.59 -9.95
CA GLN A 106 28.46 30.50 -9.92
C GLN A 106 28.93 30.16 -11.33
#